data_AF-A0A350W7L9-F1
#
_entry.id   AF-A0A350W7L9-F1
#
_cell.length_a   1.000
_cell.length_b   1.000
_cell.length_c   1.000
_cell.angle_alpha   90.00
_cell.angle_beta   90.00
_cell.angle_gamma   90.00
#
_symmetry.space_group_name_H-M   'P 1'
#
loop_
_entity.id
_entity.type
_entity.pdbx_description
1 polymer ?
#
loop_
_entity_poly.entity_id
_entity_poly.type
_entity_poly.pdbx_seq_one_letter_code
_entity_poly.pdbx_strand_id
1 'polypeptide(L)'
;MTGEQLKLLTKMKKLITKGNKRFANRKDRDYLEELLEIGITESLAWQEILTLSSYNYVQDYKPFYSKSENSLVFKKDINGNRVYIKLKIEEYNNKEMTVCLSFHLDYK
;
A
#
# COMPACT_ATOMS: atom_id res chain seq x y z
N MET A 1 -0.33 14.59 5.51
CA MET A 1 -1.26 14.31 4.40
C MET A 1 -2.12 15.53 4.12
N THR A 2 -2.37 15.86 2.86
CA THR A 2 -3.35 16.89 2.47
C THR A 2 -4.79 16.34 2.57
N GLY A 3 -5.80 17.22 2.50
CA GLY A 3 -7.21 16.81 2.47
C GLY A 3 -7.53 15.86 1.30
N GLU A 4 -6.94 16.08 0.13
CA GLU A 4 -7.10 15.18 -1.03
C GLU A 4 -6.48 13.80 -0.79
N GLN A 5 -5.31 13.74 -0.16
CA GLN A 5 -4.68 12.46 0.20
C GLN A 5 -5.52 11.68 1.22
N LEU A 6 -6.18 12.35 2.17
CA LEU A 6 -7.09 11.71 3.13
C LEU A 6 -8.35 11.16 2.44
N LYS A 7 -8.94 11.91 1.49
CA LYS A 7 -10.05 11.42 0.66
C LYS A 7 -9.63 10.20 -0.16
N LEU A 8 -8.44 10.24 -0.75
CA LEU A 8 -7.88 9.14 -1.52
C LEU A 8 -7.67 7.88 -0.68
N LEU A 9 -7.05 8.00 0.50
CA LEU A 9 -6.89 6.87 1.43
C LEU A 9 -8.26 6.30 1.85
N THR A 10 -9.24 7.16 2.11
CA THR A 10 -10.62 6.74 2.44
C THR A 10 -11.25 5.95 1.29
N LYS A 11 -11.06 6.40 0.05
CA LYS A 11 -11.53 5.69 -1.14
C LYS A 11 -10.84 4.33 -1.29
N MET A 12 -9.52 4.26 -1.10
CA MET A 12 -8.77 3.00 -1.13
C MET A 12 -9.32 1.99 -0.11
N LYS A 13 -9.51 2.41 1.14
CA LYS A 13 -10.08 1.53 2.19
C LYS A 13 -11.47 1.02 1.83
N LYS A 14 -12.34 1.86 1.25
CA LYS A 14 -13.67 1.45 0.77
C LYS A 14 -13.61 0.43 -0.37
N LEU A 15 -12.60 0.50 -1.24
CA LEU A 15 -12.41 -0.51 -2.30
C LEU A 15 -11.92 -1.84 -1.69
N ILE A 16 -10.99 -1.78 -0.74
CA ILE A 16 -10.47 -2.96 -0.02
C ILE A 16 -11.59 -3.72 0.70
N THR A 17 -12.49 -3.02 1.40
CA THR A 17 -13.61 -3.64 2.11
C THR A 17 -14.63 -4.27 1.17
N LYS A 18 -14.76 -3.76 -0.06
CA LYS A 18 -15.59 -4.35 -1.14
C LYS A 18 -14.91 -5.52 -1.87
N GLY A 19 -13.69 -5.89 -1.49
CA GLY A 19 -12.90 -6.93 -2.17
C GLY A 19 -12.21 -6.44 -3.45
N ASN A 20 -12.25 -5.15 -3.76
CA ASN A 20 -11.62 -4.57 -4.95
C ASN A 20 -10.16 -4.21 -4.64
N LYS A 21 -9.35 -5.24 -4.44
CA LYS A 21 -7.95 -5.10 -4.03
C LYS A 21 -7.07 -6.17 -4.64
N ARG A 22 -5.79 -5.87 -4.81
CA ARG A 22 -4.77 -6.84 -5.21
C ARG A 22 -3.38 -6.36 -4.83
N PHE A 23 -2.46 -7.29 -4.61
CA PHE A 23 -1.02 -7.00 -4.66
C PHE A 23 -0.59 -6.87 -6.12
N ALA A 24 0.35 -5.97 -6.39
CA ALA A 24 0.95 -5.86 -7.70
C ALA A 24 1.82 -7.09 -7.98
N ASN A 25 1.64 -7.71 -9.15
CA ASN A 25 2.54 -8.76 -9.62
C ASN A 25 3.76 -8.09 -10.25
N ARG A 26 4.92 -8.21 -9.61
CA ARG A 26 6.17 -7.60 -10.04
C ARG A 26 7.15 -8.70 -10.48
N LYS A 27 7.97 -8.39 -11.48
CA LYS A 27 9.00 -9.34 -11.96
C LYS A 27 10.24 -9.36 -11.06
N ASP A 28 10.48 -8.27 -10.34
CA ASP A 28 11.68 -8.05 -9.54
C ASP A 28 11.50 -8.37 -8.05
N ARG A 29 10.26 -8.65 -7.60
CA ARG A 29 9.89 -8.87 -6.20
C ARG A 29 8.69 -9.80 -6.09
N ASP A 30 8.75 -10.73 -5.14
CA ASP A 30 7.61 -11.55 -4.74
C ASP A 30 7.04 -11.04 -3.41
N TYR A 31 5.81 -10.52 -3.46
CA TYR A 31 5.17 -9.99 -2.26
C TYR A 31 4.89 -11.10 -1.23
N LEU A 32 4.71 -12.36 -1.63
CA LEU A 32 4.46 -13.45 -0.69
C LEU A 32 5.70 -13.73 0.18
N GLU A 33 6.89 -13.69 -0.41
CA GLU A 33 8.16 -13.79 0.33
C GLU A 33 8.33 -12.58 1.26
N GLU A 34 8.05 -11.35 0.78
CA GLU A 34 8.13 -10.13 1.59
C GLU A 34 7.16 -10.17 2.80
N LEU A 35 5.94 -10.72 2.63
CA LEU A 35 5.00 -10.92 3.73
C LEU A 35 5.48 -11.98 4.73
N LEU A 36 6.09 -13.06 4.23
CA LEU A 36 6.66 -14.11 5.07
C LEU A 36 7.82 -13.59 5.93
N GLU A 37 8.69 -12.75 5.37
CA GLU A 37 9.77 -12.09 6.10
C GLU A 37 9.26 -11.21 7.25
N ILE A 38 8.13 -10.51 7.03
CA ILE A 38 7.45 -9.71 8.07
C ILE A 38 6.74 -10.61 9.10
N GLY A 39 6.45 -11.86 8.73
CA GLY A 39 5.73 -12.83 9.56
C GLY A 39 4.22 -12.63 9.55
N ILE A 40 3.64 -12.23 8.41
CA ILE A 40 2.18 -12.04 8.28
C ILE A 40 1.62 -12.71 7.03
N THR A 41 0.30 -12.95 7.04
CA THR A 41 -0.44 -13.44 5.88
C THR A 41 -0.98 -12.29 5.03
N GLU A 42 -1.44 -12.59 3.81
CA GLU A 42 -2.10 -11.59 2.95
C GLU A 42 -3.33 -10.97 3.64
N SER A 43 -4.12 -11.78 4.35
CA SER A 43 -5.30 -11.31 5.07
C SER A 43 -4.93 -10.28 6.16
N LEU A 44 -3.89 -10.58 6.93
CA LEU A 44 -3.34 -9.66 7.93
C LEU A 44 -2.78 -8.39 7.26
N ALA A 45 -2.05 -8.50 6.15
CA ALA A 45 -1.54 -7.33 5.43
C ALA A 45 -2.67 -6.37 5.00
N TRP A 46 -3.81 -6.88 4.52
CA TRP A 46 -4.97 -6.05 4.21
C TRP A 46 -5.62 -5.43 5.45
N GLN A 47 -5.68 -6.15 6.57
CA GLN A 47 -6.14 -5.59 7.85
C GLN A 47 -5.23 -4.45 8.31
N GLU A 48 -3.91 -4.63 8.21
CA GLU A 48 -2.91 -3.60 8.50
C GLU A 48 -3.10 -2.36 7.62
N ILE A 49 -3.31 -2.55 6.31
CA ILE A 49 -3.62 -1.44 5.38
C ILE A 49 -4.87 -0.66 5.79
N LEU A 50 -5.92 -1.34 6.26
CA LEU A 50 -7.15 -0.68 6.71
C LEU A 50 -6.96 0.20 7.95
N THR A 51 -5.91 -0.03 8.74
CA THR A 51 -5.58 0.80 9.92
C THR A 51 -4.68 2.00 9.59
N LEU A 52 -4.16 2.12 8.37
CA LEU A 52 -3.26 3.22 8.00
C LEU A 52 -3.88 4.60 8.23
N SER A 53 -3.07 5.54 8.71
CA SER A 53 -3.50 6.89 9.03
C SER A 53 -2.47 7.92 8.59
N SER A 54 -2.76 9.20 8.84
CA SER A 54 -1.82 10.30 8.62
C SER A 54 -0.51 10.14 9.40
N TYR A 55 -0.52 9.44 10.53
CA TYR A 55 0.69 9.17 11.33
C TYR A 55 1.66 8.22 10.63
N ASN A 56 1.15 7.33 9.77
CA ASN A 56 1.97 6.38 9.02
C ASN A 56 2.48 6.99 7.71
N TYR A 57 1.88 8.09 7.25
CA TYR A 57 2.17 8.64 5.93
C TYR A 57 3.58 9.21 5.87
N VAL A 58 4.27 8.92 4.77
CA VAL A 58 5.55 9.53 4.42
C VAL A 58 5.48 10.12 3.03
N GLN A 59 6.13 11.26 2.82
CA GLN A 59 6.23 11.85 1.49
C GLN A 59 7.16 10.99 0.62
N ASP A 60 6.71 10.67 -0.60
CA ASP A 60 7.55 9.96 -1.57
C ASP A 60 8.54 10.95 -2.19
N TYR A 61 9.81 10.89 -1.76
CA TYR A 61 10.88 11.76 -2.24
C TYR A 61 11.51 11.29 -3.56
N LYS A 62 11.04 10.19 -4.16
CA LYS A 62 11.49 9.72 -5.49
C LYS A 62 10.44 9.95 -6.59
N PRO A 63 10.10 11.21 -6.93
CA PRO A 63 9.16 11.51 -8.01
C PRO A 63 9.74 11.26 -9.42
N PHE A 64 11.06 11.10 -9.57
CA PHE A 64 11.73 11.12 -10.88
C PHE A 64 11.37 9.95 -11.81
N TYR A 65 10.92 8.80 -11.30
CA TYR A 65 10.66 7.61 -12.12
C TYR A 65 9.17 7.23 -12.25
N SER A 66 8.26 7.87 -11.51
CA SER A 66 6.84 7.64 -11.72
C SER A 66 6.03 8.90 -11.47
N LYS A 67 5.51 9.50 -12.54
CA LYS A 67 4.34 10.40 -12.52
C LYS A 67 3.07 9.64 -12.10
N SER A 68 3.13 8.86 -11.03
CA SER A 68 1.96 8.25 -10.42
C SER A 68 1.39 9.28 -9.46
N GLU A 69 0.71 10.30 -10.01
CA GLU A 69 0.19 11.44 -9.25
C GLU A 69 -0.78 11.07 -8.11
N ASN A 70 -1.19 9.79 -8.02
CA ASN A 70 -2.18 9.30 -7.06
C ASN A 70 -1.73 8.07 -6.24
N SER A 71 -0.43 7.90 -5.99
CA SER A 71 0.03 6.89 -5.02
C SER A 71 0.27 7.48 -3.63
N LEU A 72 -0.01 6.70 -2.58
CA LEU A 72 0.27 7.04 -1.19
C LEU A 72 1.30 6.08 -0.61
N VAL A 73 2.25 6.62 0.14
CA VAL A 73 3.31 5.86 0.79
C VAL A 73 3.18 5.98 2.30
N PHE A 74 3.36 4.85 2.98
CA PHE A 74 3.28 4.75 4.43
C PHE A 74 4.45 3.94 4.95
N LYS A 75 4.83 4.22 6.20
CA LYS A 75 5.67 3.37 7.02
C LYS A 75 4.96 3.02 8.32
N LYS A 76 4.91 1.73 8.66
CA LYS A 76 4.22 1.23 9.85
C LYS A 76 5.03 0.13 10.52
N ASP A 77 5.02 0.10 11.85
CA ASP A 77 5.61 -0.99 12.61
C ASP A 77 4.61 -2.15 12.73
N ILE A 78 5.00 -3.33 12.27
CA ILE A 78 4.18 -4.56 12.23
C ILE A 78 5.09 -5.70 12.72
N ASN A 79 4.69 -6.42 13.77
CA ASN A 79 5.50 -7.49 14.38
C ASN A 79 6.94 -7.05 14.75
N GLY A 80 7.12 -5.80 15.19
CA GLY A 80 8.44 -5.25 15.52
C GLY A 80 9.28 -4.84 14.30
N ASN A 81 8.77 -5.03 13.09
CA ASN A 81 9.43 -4.65 11.85
C ASN A 81 8.89 -3.32 11.32
N ARG A 82 9.79 -2.43 10.88
CA ARG A 82 9.40 -1.24 10.12
C ARG A 82 9.06 -1.65 8.69
N VAL A 83 7.82 -1.46 8.26
CA VAL A 83 7.32 -1.89 6.95
C VAL A 83 7.01 -0.70 6.07
N TYR A 84 7.49 -0.73 4.83
CA TYR A 84 7.16 0.19 3.74
C TYR A 84 5.93 -0.29 2.98
N ILE A 85 4.93 0.58 2.82
CA ILE A 85 3.67 0.26 2.15
C ILE A 85 3.38 1.34 1.11
N LYS A 86 3.21 0.95 -0.17
CA LYS A 86 2.83 1.86 -1.25
C LYS A 86 1.52 1.42 -1.91
N LEU A 87 0.54 2.31 -1.93
CA LEU A 87 -0.80 2.06 -2.45
C LEU A 87 -1.11 2.99 -3.62
N LYS A 88 -1.92 2.49 -4.56
CA LYS A 88 -2.47 3.27 -5.67
C LYS A 88 -3.88 2.77 -6.01
N ILE A 89 -4.71 3.63 -6.60
CA ILE A 89 -5.92 3.18 -7.28
C ILE A 89 -5.60 2.99 -8.75
N GLU A 90 -5.96 1.82 -9.28
CA GLU A 90 -5.89 1.51 -10.71
C GLU A 90 -7.25 1.05 -11.20
N GLU A 91 -7.48 1.19 -12.50
CA GLU A 91 -8.67 0.69 -13.17
C GLU A 91 -8.33 -0.61 -13.89
N TYR A 92 -9.13 -1.66 -13.66
CA TYR A 92 -9.01 -2.95 -14.32
C TYR A 92 -10.39 -3.42 -14.74
N ASN A 93 -10.60 -3.70 -16.03
CA ASN A 93 -11.91 -4.05 -16.60
C ASN A 93 -13.04 -3.09 -16.17
N ASN A 94 -12.82 -1.78 -16.33
CA ASN A 94 -13.75 -0.71 -15.94
C ASN A 94 -14.12 -0.69 -14.45
N LYS A 95 -13.25 -1.23 -13.60
CA LYS A 95 -13.46 -1.32 -12.15
C LYS A 95 -12.24 -0.78 -11.41
N GLU A 96 -12.46 0.20 -10.54
CA GLU A 96 -11.41 0.70 -9.66
C GLU A 96 -11.03 -0.34 -8.60
N MET A 97 -9.73 -0.49 -8.41
CA MET A 97 -9.14 -1.37 -7.41
C MET A 97 -8.04 -0.66 -6.65
N THR A 98 -7.92 -0.97 -5.36
CA THR A 98 -6.72 -0.59 -4.61
C THR A 98 -5.62 -1.60 -4.88
N VAL A 99 -4.52 -1.13 -5.45
CA VAL A 99 -3.34 -1.94 -5.73
C VAL A 99 -2.29 -1.63 -4.69
N CYS A 100 -1.82 -2.66 -3.99
CA CYS A 100 -0.64 -2.57 -3.15
C CYS A 100 0.59 -2.79 -4.04
N LEU A 101 1.31 -1.70 -4.34
CA LEU A 101 2.49 -1.70 -5.21
C LEU A 101 3.74 -2.25 -4.50
N SER A 102 3.80 -2.11 -3.18
CA SER A 102 4.92 -2.55 -2.34
C SER A 102 4.44 -2.76 -0.91
N PHE A 103 4.83 -3.88 -0.30
CA PHE A 103 4.60 -4.20 1.10
C PHE A 103 5.77 -5.05 1.59
N HIS A 104 6.80 -4.39 2.11
CA HIS A 104 8.05 -5.05 2.48
C HIS A 104 8.74 -4.34 3.63
N LEU A 105 9.75 -4.98 4.23
CA LEU A 105 10.60 -4.34 5.23
C LEU A 105 11.19 -3.03 4.68
N ASP A 106 11.23 -2.00 5.52
CA ASP A 106 11.84 -0.71 5.19
C ASP A 106 13.36 -0.86 5.22
N TYR A 107 13.92 -1.36 4.11
CA TYR A 107 15.36 -1.44 3.89
C TYR A 107 15.91 -0.01 3.81
N LYS A 108 16.77 0.34 4.79
CA LYS A 108 17.36 1.67 5.00
C LYS A 108 17.93 2.30 3.73
#